data_AF-A0A2W4MLE7-F1
#
_entry.id   AF-A0A2W4MLE7-F1
#
_cell.length_a   1.000
_cell.length_b   1.000
_cell.length_c   1.000
_cell.angle_alpha   90.00
_cell.angle_beta   90.00
_cell.angle_gamma   90.00
#
_symmetry.space_group_name_H-M   'P 1'
#
loop_
_entity.id
_entity.type
_entity.pdbx_description
1 polymer ?
#
loop_
_entity_poly.entity_id
_entity_poly.type
_entity_poly.pdbx_seq_one_letter_code
_entity_poly.pdbx_strand_id
1 'polypeptide(L)'
;MSVRGTTAGATSIPFWRNVRVLSWIGQAAFLLLVALVAAWLYGNVTAGMQRIGIGGGYGFLNQSAGFEIGVKPVPYTPQDSYWRAFLVGVLNTLSVTVLGIVLATILGLLMGIAQLSSNWLIARLAQAYVAIFRNTPLLVQLLFWYLAVFLRLPRVQEAIALPGPIYLSNRGVTMVGLGPTESFGVWRRRGRVGWRPAAPLCTFW
;
A
#
# COMPACT_ATOMS: atom_id res chain seq x y z
N MET A 1 25.90 -7.04 92.08
CA MET A 1 26.23 -7.42 90.69
C MET A 1 24.99 -7.18 89.84
N SER A 2 24.91 -6.05 89.13
CA SER A 2 23.78 -5.74 88.25
C SER A 2 24.30 -5.60 86.82
N VAL A 3 23.91 -6.56 85.98
CA VAL A 3 24.27 -6.64 84.57
C VAL A 3 23.43 -5.61 83.81
N ARG A 4 24.06 -4.53 83.31
CA ARG A 4 23.40 -3.58 82.41
C ARG A 4 23.18 -4.23 81.05
N GLY A 5 21.92 -4.47 80.69
CA GLY A 5 21.53 -4.73 79.31
C GLY A 5 21.71 -3.47 78.48
N THR A 6 22.62 -3.51 77.50
CA THR A 6 22.75 -2.49 76.46
C THR A 6 21.57 -2.61 75.50
N THR A 7 20.73 -1.58 75.46
CA THR A 7 19.68 -1.41 74.46
C THR A 7 20.32 -1.17 73.09
N ALA A 8 20.20 -2.15 72.19
CA ALA A 8 20.62 -1.98 70.79
C ALA A 8 19.74 -0.90 70.13
N GLY A 9 20.35 0.25 69.81
CA GLY A 9 19.68 1.36 69.13
C GLY A 9 19.20 0.95 67.75
N ALA A 10 17.90 1.10 67.48
CA ALA A 10 17.30 0.88 66.17
C ALA A 10 17.98 1.79 65.13
N THR A 11 18.80 1.20 64.27
CA THR A 11 19.51 1.93 63.22
C THR A 11 18.52 2.28 62.11
N SER A 12 18.08 3.54 62.05
CA SER A 12 17.24 4.01 60.94
C SER A 12 18.02 3.90 59.63
N ILE A 13 17.43 3.25 58.63
CA ILE A 13 18.10 3.06 57.35
C ILE A 13 18.20 4.44 56.66
N PRO A 14 19.41 4.92 56.32
CA PRO A 14 19.58 6.20 55.63
C PRO A 14 18.78 6.22 54.32
N PHE A 15 18.12 7.34 54.02
CA PHE A 15 17.19 7.43 52.89
C PHE A 15 17.84 7.10 51.52
N TRP A 16 19.14 7.38 51.36
CA TRP A 16 19.94 7.02 50.18
C TRP A 16 20.11 5.51 49.97
N ARG A 17 19.95 4.69 51.02
CA ARG A 17 20.01 3.21 50.98
C ARG A 17 18.62 2.58 50.92
N ASN A 18 17.56 3.39 50.92
CA ASN A 18 16.20 2.88 50.82
C ASN A 18 15.83 2.62 49.36
N VAL A 19 15.74 1.34 48.98
CA VAL A 19 15.42 0.87 47.62
C VAL A 19 14.13 1.48 47.09
N ARG A 20 13.13 1.70 47.96
CA ARG A 20 11.86 2.31 47.55
C ARG A 20 12.04 3.75 47.11
N VAL A 21 12.84 4.54 47.85
CA VAL A 21 13.12 5.95 47.53
C VAL A 21 13.93 6.05 46.24
N LEU A 22 14.93 5.18 46.06
CA LEU A 22 15.77 5.17 44.85
C LEU A 22 14.97 4.79 43.59
N SER A 23 14.02 3.85 43.69
CA SER A 23 13.12 3.50 42.58
C SER A 23 12.18 4.64 42.21
N TRP A 24 11.62 5.38 43.17
CA TRP A 24 10.80 6.57 42.89
C TRP A 24 11.62 7.68 42.21
N ILE A 25 12.84 7.92 42.67
CA ILE A 25 13.75 8.89 42.05
C ILE A 25 14.11 8.46 40.62
N GLY A 26 14.40 7.18 40.40
CA GLY A 26 14.70 6.64 39.07
C GLY A 26 13.52 6.76 38.11
N GLN A 27 12.30 6.45 38.55
CA GLN A 27 11.09 6.64 37.74
C GLN A 27 10.82 8.11 37.42
N ALA A 28 10.98 9.01 38.41
CA ALA A 28 10.82 10.45 38.19
C ALA A 28 11.87 11.00 37.21
N ALA A 29 13.14 10.59 37.35
CA ALA A 29 14.22 10.96 36.44
C ALA A 29 13.98 10.44 35.02
N PHE A 30 13.50 9.20 34.88
CA PHE A 30 13.15 8.61 33.59
C PHE A 30 11.97 9.36 32.94
N LEU A 31 10.90 9.63 33.69
CA LEU A 31 9.75 10.40 33.18
C LEU A 31 10.16 11.82 32.76
N LEU A 32 11.02 12.47 33.55
CA LEU A 32 11.57 13.78 33.22
C LEU A 32 12.41 13.72 31.94
N LEU A 33 13.27 12.71 31.80
CA LEU A 33 14.06 12.50 30.59
C LEU A 33 13.17 12.26 29.38
N VAL A 34 12.14 11.41 29.49
CA VAL A 34 11.18 11.15 28.40
C VAL A 34 10.43 12.44 28.03
N ALA A 35 9.97 13.22 29.01
CA ALA A 35 9.29 14.49 28.77
C ALA A 35 10.19 15.51 28.06
N LEU A 36 11.46 15.61 28.47
CA LEU A 36 12.45 16.47 27.81
C LEU A 36 12.73 16.04 26.37
N VAL A 37 12.91 14.73 26.13
CA VAL A 37 13.12 14.18 24.79
C VAL A 37 11.88 14.42 23.91
N ALA A 38 10.68 14.20 24.43
CA ALA A 38 9.44 14.46 23.71
C ALA A 38 9.27 15.94 23.37
N ALA A 39 9.57 16.85 24.31
CA ALA A 39 9.54 18.29 24.07
C ALA A 39 10.58 18.72 23.01
N TRP A 40 11.78 18.15 23.07
CA TRP A 40 12.82 18.39 22.06
C TRP A 40 12.40 17.89 20.68
N LEU A 41 11.85 16.68 20.57
CA LEU A 41 11.33 16.14 19.31
C LEU A 41 10.19 16.99 18.75
N TYR A 42 9.24 17.38 19.59
CA TYR A 42 8.11 18.23 19.20
C TYR A 42 8.60 19.58 18.65
N GLY A 43 9.57 20.21 19.33
CA GLY A 43 10.21 21.44 18.86
C GLY A 43 10.91 21.28 17.52
N ASN A 44 11.64 20.18 17.31
CA ASN A 44 12.29 19.89 16.02
C ASN A 44 11.27 19.67 14.90
N VAL A 45 10.18 18.93 15.15
CA VAL A 45 9.15 18.64 14.15
C VAL A 45 8.39 19.91 13.76
N THR A 46 7.96 20.70 14.73
CA THR A 46 7.28 21.99 14.49
C THR A 46 8.17 23.00 13.77
N ALA A 47 9.43 23.12 14.15
CA ALA A 47 10.40 23.97 13.45
C ALA A 47 10.69 23.48 12.03
N GLY A 48 10.74 22.15 11.80
CA GLY A 48 10.90 21.57 10.47
C GLY A 48 9.70 21.81 9.56
N MET A 49 8.50 21.61 10.09
CA MET A 49 7.23 21.85 9.38
C MET A 49 7.08 23.31 8.93
N GLN A 50 7.46 24.27 9.78
CA GLN A 50 7.46 25.69 9.43
C GLN A 50 8.43 26.05 8.29
N ARG A 51 9.58 25.35 8.19
CA ARG A 51 10.56 25.56 7.11
C ARG A 51 10.10 25.01 5.77
N ILE A 52 9.34 23.91 5.79
CA ILE A 52 8.87 23.21 4.58
C ILE A 52 7.48 23.72 4.14
N GLY A 53 6.86 24.62 4.93
CA GLY A 53 5.55 25.19 4.62
C GLY A 53 4.38 24.21 4.78
N ILE A 54 4.62 23.04 5.37
CA ILE A 54 3.59 22.06 5.70
C ILE A 54 3.05 22.45 7.08
N GLY A 55 1.91 23.16 7.12
CA GLY A 55 1.23 23.41 8.39
C GLY A 55 0.92 22.08 9.09
N GLY A 56 1.22 21.98 10.39
CA GLY A 56 1.13 20.73 11.18
C GLY A 56 -0.28 20.17 11.42
N GLY A 57 -1.22 20.40 10.49
CA GLY A 57 -2.59 19.89 10.53
C GLY A 57 -3.01 19.27 9.19
N TYR A 58 -4.28 18.92 9.06
CA TYR A 58 -4.83 18.22 7.88
C TYR A 58 -5.01 19.11 6.63
N GLY A 59 -4.50 20.35 6.65
CA GLY A 59 -4.61 21.28 5.52
C GLY A 59 -3.96 20.77 4.24
N PHE A 60 -2.97 19.87 4.35
CA PHE A 60 -2.34 19.21 3.20
C PHE A 60 -3.35 18.42 2.36
N LEU A 61 -4.42 17.86 2.95
CA LEU A 61 -5.41 17.07 2.22
C LEU A 61 -6.18 17.88 1.16
N ASN A 62 -6.27 19.20 1.34
CA ASN A 62 -6.91 20.12 0.41
C ASN A 62 -5.94 20.75 -0.59
N GLN A 63 -4.63 20.54 -0.44
CA GLN A 63 -3.64 21.00 -1.41
C GLN A 63 -3.69 20.13 -2.67
N SER A 64 -3.26 20.68 -3.81
CA SER A 64 -3.15 19.92 -5.06
C SER A 64 -2.08 18.84 -4.91
N ALA A 65 -2.42 17.63 -5.34
CA ALA A 65 -1.56 16.45 -5.18
C ALA A 65 -0.27 16.55 -6.00
N GLY A 66 -0.31 17.14 -7.20
CA GLY A 66 0.89 17.41 -8.01
C GLY A 66 1.54 16.19 -8.66
N PHE A 67 0.96 14.99 -8.51
CA PHE A 67 1.42 13.75 -9.14
C PHE A 67 0.33 13.08 -9.97
N GLU A 68 0.75 12.42 -11.05
CA GLU A 68 -0.12 11.60 -11.91
C GLU A 68 -0.26 10.18 -11.34
N ILE A 69 -1.48 9.67 -11.34
CA ILE A 69 -1.78 8.28 -10.96
C ILE A 69 -1.98 7.48 -12.26
N GLY A 70 -1.31 6.34 -12.42
CA GLY A 70 -1.44 5.52 -13.63
C GLY A 70 -2.85 4.97 -13.85
N VAL A 71 -3.33 4.14 -12.92
CA VAL A 71 -4.66 3.53 -12.98
C VAL A 71 -5.67 4.38 -12.22
N LYS A 72 -6.66 4.91 -12.93
CA LYS A 72 -7.66 5.84 -12.40
C LYS A 72 -9.08 5.26 -12.61
N PRO A 73 -9.67 4.58 -11.60
CA PRO A 73 -11.05 4.14 -11.68
C PRO A 73 -12.06 5.29 -11.82
N VAL A 74 -11.68 6.48 -11.36
CA VAL A 74 -12.48 7.72 -11.38
C VAL A 74 -11.61 8.84 -11.99
N PRO A 75 -12.18 9.79 -12.75
CA PRO A 75 -11.42 10.91 -13.31
C PRO A 75 -10.66 11.69 -12.22
N TYR A 76 -9.34 11.74 -12.39
CA TYR A 76 -8.39 12.41 -11.51
C TYR A 76 -7.31 13.11 -12.32
N THR A 77 -6.99 14.33 -11.89
CA THR A 77 -5.95 15.19 -12.45
C THR A 77 -4.98 15.60 -11.33
N PRO A 78 -3.69 15.85 -11.61
CA PRO A 78 -2.72 16.29 -10.58
C PRO A 78 -3.09 17.60 -9.88
N GLN A 79 -3.97 18.39 -10.49
CA GLN A 79 -4.51 19.62 -9.93
C GLN A 79 -5.55 19.36 -8.82
N ASP A 80 -6.13 18.15 -8.79
CA ASP A 80 -7.07 17.73 -7.76
C ASP A 80 -6.39 17.62 -6.38
N SER A 81 -7.22 17.69 -5.34
CA SER A 81 -6.75 17.64 -3.96
C SER A 81 -6.20 16.27 -3.57
N TYR A 82 -5.28 16.24 -2.59
CA TYR A 82 -4.78 15.00 -1.98
C TYR A 82 -5.89 14.08 -1.49
N TRP A 83 -7.03 14.62 -1.02
CA TRP A 83 -8.21 13.83 -0.65
C TRP A 83 -8.72 12.98 -1.81
N ARG A 84 -8.80 13.57 -3.01
CA ARG A 84 -9.24 12.87 -4.21
C ARG A 84 -8.20 11.85 -4.66
N ALA A 85 -6.92 12.18 -4.59
CA ALA A 85 -5.83 11.25 -4.89
C ALA A 85 -5.87 10.01 -3.98
N PHE A 86 -6.08 10.21 -2.68
CA PHE A 86 -6.22 9.12 -1.71
C PHE A 86 -7.42 8.24 -2.02
N LEU A 87 -8.59 8.83 -2.30
CA LEU A 87 -9.79 8.08 -2.66
C LEU A 87 -9.59 7.24 -3.92
N VAL A 88 -8.95 7.81 -4.94
CA VAL A 88 -8.61 7.09 -6.19
C VAL A 88 -7.70 5.91 -5.90
N GLY A 89 -6.68 6.08 -5.05
CA GLY A 89 -5.78 5.01 -4.63
C GLY A 89 -6.48 3.89 -3.84
N VAL A 90 -7.38 4.25 -2.94
CA VAL A 90 -8.21 3.29 -2.18
C VAL A 90 -9.11 2.50 -3.12
N LEU A 91 -9.81 3.19 -4.04
CA LEU A 91 -10.68 2.55 -5.03
C LEU A 91 -9.89 1.59 -5.93
N ASN A 92 -8.70 2.01 -6.38
CA ASN A 92 -7.85 1.14 -7.19
C ASN A 92 -7.41 -0.12 -6.42
N THR A 93 -6.98 0.04 -5.17
CA THR A 93 -6.58 -1.08 -4.31
C THR A 93 -7.75 -2.05 -4.11
N LEU A 94 -8.95 -1.53 -3.87
CA LEU A 94 -10.16 -2.33 -3.73
C LEU A 94 -10.50 -3.09 -5.02
N SER A 95 -10.48 -2.42 -6.17
CA SER A 95 -10.74 -3.05 -7.46
C SER A 95 -9.75 -4.19 -7.75
N VAL A 96 -8.45 -3.94 -7.55
CA VAL A 96 -7.40 -4.96 -7.74
C VAL A 96 -7.54 -6.10 -6.74
N THR A 97 -7.83 -5.80 -5.48
CA THR A 97 -7.99 -6.82 -4.42
C THR A 97 -9.21 -7.70 -4.69
N VAL A 98 -10.35 -7.13 -5.09
CA VAL A 98 -11.56 -7.90 -5.41
C VAL A 98 -11.31 -8.85 -6.58
N LEU A 99 -10.75 -8.35 -7.68
CA LEU A 99 -10.41 -9.18 -8.84
C LEU A 99 -9.37 -10.25 -8.47
N GLY A 100 -8.36 -9.87 -7.68
CA GLY A 100 -7.32 -10.77 -7.20
C GLY A 100 -7.88 -11.91 -6.34
N ILE A 101 -8.78 -11.61 -5.39
CA ILE A 101 -9.42 -12.61 -4.54
C ILE A 101 -10.26 -13.57 -5.38
N VAL A 102 -11.07 -13.07 -6.32
CA VAL A 102 -11.90 -13.91 -7.18
C VAL A 102 -11.03 -14.87 -7.98
N LEU A 103 -10.00 -14.37 -8.66
CA LEU A 103 -9.10 -15.19 -9.47
C LEU A 103 -8.29 -16.18 -8.61
N ALA A 104 -7.77 -15.73 -7.47
CA ALA A 104 -7.02 -16.57 -6.54
C ALA A 104 -7.91 -17.67 -5.93
N THR A 105 -9.19 -17.39 -5.68
CA THR A 105 -10.15 -18.38 -5.16
C THR A 105 -10.45 -19.44 -6.20
N ILE A 106 -10.69 -19.03 -7.46
CA ILE A 106 -10.94 -19.97 -8.55
C ILE A 106 -9.70 -20.86 -8.77
N LEU A 107 -8.51 -20.26 -8.92
CA LEU A 107 -7.28 -21.02 -9.11
C LEU A 107 -6.95 -21.90 -7.91
N GLY A 108 -7.11 -21.38 -6.69
CA GLY A 108 -6.89 -22.12 -5.45
C GLY A 108 -7.84 -23.31 -5.31
N LEU A 109 -9.12 -23.14 -5.68
CA LEU A 109 -10.10 -24.21 -5.68
C LEU A 109 -9.76 -25.28 -6.71
N LEU A 110 -9.42 -24.88 -7.95
CA LEU A 110 -9.01 -25.81 -9.01
C LEU A 110 -7.78 -26.63 -8.60
N MET A 111 -6.76 -25.97 -8.04
CA MET A 111 -5.55 -26.64 -7.57
C MET A 111 -5.81 -27.48 -6.31
N GLY A 112 -6.76 -27.09 -5.47
CA GLY A 112 -7.22 -27.88 -4.33
C GLY A 112 -7.87 -29.18 -4.78
N ILE A 113 -8.80 -29.11 -5.74
CA ILE A 113 -9.47 -30.29 -6.30
C ILE A 113 -8.48 -31.18 -7.06
N ALA A 114 -7.57 -30.59 -7.86
CA ALA A 114 -6.58 -31.32 -8.63
C ALA A 114 -5.65 -32.19 -7.76
N GLN A 115 -5.39 -31.78 -6.51
CA GLN A 115 -4.59 -32.57 -5.56
C GLN A 115 -5.28 -33.86 -5.07
N LEU A 116 -6.62 -33.89 -5.06
CA LEU A 116 -7.39 -35.09 -4.69
C LEU A 116 -7.69 -35.99 -5.89
N SER A 117 -7.20 -35.64 -7.08
CA SER A 117 -7.39 -36.48 -8.27
C SER A 117 -6.73 -37.85 -8.09
N SER A 118 -7.41 -38.91 -8.53
CA SER A 118 -6.85 -40.26 -8.57
C SER A 118 -5.69 -40.41 -9.56
N ASN A 119 -5.54 -39.47 -10.50
CA ASN A 119 -4.43 -39.45 -11.44
C ASN A 119 -3.17 -38.90 -10.76
N TRP A 120 -2.21 -39.77 -10.52
CA TRP A 120 -0.93 -39.45 -9.86
C TRP A 120 -0.20 -38.26 -10.49
N LEU A 121 -0.22 -38.13 -11.83
CA LEU A 121 0.49 -37.05 -12.52
C LEU A 121 -0.14 -35.69 -12.22
N ILE A 122 -1.46 -35.59 -12.26
CA ILE A 122 -2.20 -34.35 -11.98
C ILE A 122 -2.02 -33.95 -10.53
N ALA A 123 -2.18 -34.90 -9.61
CA ALA A 123 -1.99 -34.65 -8.18
C ALA A 123 -0.57 -34.16 -7.88
N ARG A 124 0.46 -34.75 -8.51
CA ARG A 124 1.86 -34.36 -8.30
C ARG A 124 2.18 -32.99 -8.88
N LEU A 125 1.67 -32.67 -10.07
CA LEU A 125 1.84 -31.36 -10.69
C LEU A 125 1.16 -30.25 -9.86
N ALA A 126 -0.06 -30.50 -9.38
CA ALA A 126 -0.78 -29.55 -8.52
C ALA A 126 -0.05 -29.32 -7.18
N GLN A 127 0.45 -30.38 -6.55
CA GLN A 127 1.28 -30.27 -5.33
C GLN A 127 2.56 -29.47 -5.58
N ALA A 128 3.26 -29.73 -6.69
CA ALA A 128 4.48 -29.01 -7.05
C ALA A 128 4.21 -27.51 -7.29
N TYR A 129 3.14 -27.19 -8.04
CA TYR A 129 2.69 -25.82 -8.24
C TYR A 129 2.44 -25.12 -6.90
N VAL A 130 1.56 -25.66 -6.06
CA VAL A 130 1.21 -25.04 -4.76
C VAL A 130 2.44 -24.89 -3.87
N ALA A 131 3.32 -25.90 -3.82
CA ALA A 131 4.55 -25.84 -3.02
C ALA A 131 5.48 -24.72 -3.49
N ILE A 132 5.68 -24.54 -4.79
CA ILE A 132 6.53 -23.47 -5.33
C ILE A 132 5.96 -22.09 -4.95
N PHE A 133 4.66 -21.86 -5.18
CA PHE A 133 4.05 -20.55 -4.95
C PHE A 133 3.94 -20.19 -3.46
N ARG A 134 3.80 -21.18 -2.56
CA ARG A 134 3.77 -20.94 -1.11
C ARG A 134 5.15 -20.78 -0.47
N ASN A 135 6.19 -21.40 -1.05
CA ASN A 135 7.55 -21.36 -0.50
C ASN A 135 8.43 -20.25 -1.11
N THR A 136 8.02 -19.66 -2.25
CA THR A 136 8.79 -18.60 -2.91
C THR A 136 8.41 -17.23 -2.33
N PRO A 137 9.38 -16.39 -1.89
CA PRO A 137 9.09 -15.05 -1.40
C PRO A 137 8.30 -14.23 -2.43
N LEU A 138 7.23 -13.56 -1.99
CA LEU A 138 6.39 -12.74 -2.87
C LEU A 138 7.18 -11.70 -3.65
N LEU A 139 8.22 -11.14 -3.03
CA LEU A 139 9.11 -10.17 -3.66
C LEU A 139 9.85 -10.76 -4.88
N VAL A 140 10.31 -12.01 -4.80
CA VAL A 140 10.97 -12.70 -5.92
C VAL A 140 9.97 -12.93 -7.05
N GLN A 141 8.73 -13.29 -6.72
CA GLN A 141 7.67 -13.48 -7.71
C GLN A 141 7.38 -12.17 -8.45
N LEU A 142 7.18 -11.08 -7.72
CA LEU A 142 6.95 -9.74 -8.30
C LEU A 142 8.11 -9.29 -9.18
N LEU A 143 9.35 -9.48 -8.71
CA LEU A 143 10.54 -9.10 -9.46
C LEU A 143 10.70 -9.95 -10.73
N PHE A 144 10.44 -11.26 -10.65
CA PHE A 144 10.48 -12.14 -11.81
C PHE A 144 9.50 -11.69 -12.89
N TRP A 145 8.24 -11.43 -12.54
CA TRP A 145 7.24 -10.95 -13.50
C TRP A 145 7.64 -9.59 -14.09
N TYR A 146 8.14 -8.67 -13.27
CA TYR A 146 8.60 -7.37 -13.71
C TYR A 146 9.79 -7.47 -14.70
N LEU A 147 10.84 -8.18 -14.33
CA LEU A 147 12.08 -8.27 -15.11
C LEU A 147 11.96 -9.19 -16.33
N ALA A 148 11.30 -10.34 -16.19
CA ALA A 148 11.26 -11.36 -17.24
C ALA A 148 10.12 -11.12 -18.25
N VAL A 149 8.99 -10.55 -17.80
CA VAL A 149 7.81 -10.36 -18.64
C VAL A 149 7.63 -8.90 -19.01
N PHE A 150 7.39 -8.01 -18.04
CA PHE A 150 7.03 -6.61 -18.34
C PHE A 150 8.15 -5.83 -19.03
N LEU A 151 9.41 -6.05 -18.64
CA LEU A 151 10.57 -5.41 -19.27
C LEU A 151 10.89 -5.93 -20.67
N ARG A 152 10.44 -7.16 -21.01
CA ARG A 152 10.61 -7.72 -22.35
C ARG A 152 9.50 -7.36 -23.32
N LEU A 153 8.37 -6.86 -22.81
CA LEU A 153 7.30 -6.36 -23.66
C LEU A 153 7.74 -5.05 -24.36
N PRO A 154 7.32 -4.83 -25.61
CA PRO A 154 7.68 -3.65 -26.36
C PRO A 154 7.17 -2.38 -25.67
N ARG A 155 7.93 -1.30 -25.78
CA ARG A 155 7.52 0.00 -25.24
C ARG A 155 6.23 0.45 -25.94
N VAL A 156 5.44 1.28 -25.27
CA VAL A 156 4.18 1.86 -25.80
C VAL A 156 4.30 2.41 -27.23
N GLN A 157 5.48 2.92 -27.61
CA GLN A 157 5.75 3.49 -28.94
C GLN A 157 5.87 2.41 -30.05
N GLU A 158 6.24 1.19 -29.68
CA GLU A 158 6.46 0.04 -30.57
C GLU A 158 5.44 -1.08 -30.28
N ALA A 159 4.26 -0.71 -29.77
CA ALA A 159 3.27 -1.68 -29.31
C ALA A 159 2.90 -2.67 -30.44
N ILE A 160 2.91 -3.96 -30.12
CA ILE A 160 2.54 -5.01 -31.07
C ILE A 160 1.02 -4.94 -31.24
N ALA A 161 0.59 -4.64 -32.47
CA ALA A 161 -0.81 -4.76 -32.86
C ALA A 161 -1.15 -6.25 -32.99
N LEU A 162 -1.97 -6.74 -32.07
CA LEU A 162 -2.58 -8.07 -32.17
C LEU A 162 -3.75 -8.01 -33.16
N PRO A 163 -4.22 -9.14 -33.70
CA PRO A 163 -5.40 -9.13 -34.56
C PRO A 163 -6.61 -8.54 -33.82
N GLY A 164 -7.14 -7.42 -34.33
CA GLY A 164 -8.25 -6.67 -33.73
C GLY A 164 -7.84 -5.28 -33.18
N PRO A 165 -8.69 -4.63 -32.35
CA PRO A 165 -8.40 -3.31 -31.77
C PRO A 165 -7.50 -3.37 -30.53
N ILE A 166 -6.63 -4.40 -30.45
CA ILE A 166 -5.86 -4.76 -29.25
C ILE A 166 -4.38 -4.50 -29.52
N TYR A 167 -3.75 -3.69 -28.66
CA TYR A 167 -2.33 -3.39 -28.71
C TYR A 167 -1.67 -3.84 -27.40
N LEU A 168 -0.57 -4.58 -27.51
CA LEU A 168 0.20 -5.06 -26.37
C LEU A 168 1.45 -4.21 -26.18
N SER A 169 1.67 -3.72 -24.96
CA SER A 169 2.83 -2.93 -24.59
C SER A 169 3.34 -3.30 -23.20
N ASN A 170 4.45 -2.70 -22.79
CA ASN A 170 4.96 -2.79 -21.42
C ASN A 170 4.07 -2.09 -20.36
N ARG A 171 3.03 -1.38 -20.80
CA ARG A 171 1.90 -0.89 -19.97
C ARG A 171 0.65 -1.75 -20.16
N GLY A 172 0.88 -3.05 -20.34
CA GLY A 172 -0.16 -4.05 -20.51
C GLY A 172 -0.90 -3.96 -21.84
N VAL A 173 -2.19 -4.29 -21.80
CA VAL A 173 -3.04 -4.43 -22.99
C VAL A 173 -3.91 -3.19 -23.11
N THR A 174 -3.73 -2.46 -24.21
CA THR A 174 -4.60 -1.34 -24.57
C THR A 174 -5.59 -1.75 -25.63
N MET A 175 -6.86 -1.49 -25.37
CA MET A 175 -7.93 -1.69 -26.35
C MET A 175 -8.47 -0.34 -26.78
N VAL A 176 -8.68 -0.15 -28.08
CA VAL A 176 -9.40 1.02 -28.59
C VAL A 176 -10.88 0.82 -28.30
N GLY A 177 -11.35 1.40 -27.18
CA GLY A 177 -12.77 1.44 -26.83
C GLY A 177 -13.53 2.43 -27.70
N LEU A 178 -14.80 2.14 -28.01
CA LEU A 178 -15.71 3.10 -28.62
C LEU A 178 -16.36 3.94 -27.52
N GLY A 179 -16.01 5.23 -27.44
CA GLY A 179 -16.59 6.18 -26.49
C GLY A 179 -17.61 7.11 -27.17
N PRO A 180 -18.74 7.46 -26.51
CA PRO A 180 -19.65 8.47 -27.02
C PRO A 180 -18.99 9.86 -27.03
N THR A 181 -18.98 10.51 -28.19
CA THR A 181 -18.45 11.88 -28.35
C THR A 181 -19.30 12.93 -27.63
N GLU A 182 -18.77 14.12 -27.38
CA GLU A 182 -19.58 15.26 -26.91
C GLU A 182 -20.73 15.61 -27.88
N SER A 183 -20.55 15.32 -29.17
CA SER A 183 -21.58 15.45 -30.21
C SER A 183 -22.63 14.32 -30.20
N PHE A 184 -22.48 13.29 -29.37
CA PHE A 184 -23.34 12.10 -29.37
C PHE A 184 -24.81 12.45 -29.10
N GLY A 185 -25.07 13.47 -28.26
CA GLY A 185 -26.42 13.99 -28.03
C GLY A 185 -27.04 14.74 -29.23
N VAL A 186 -26.21 15.28 -30.13
CA VAL A 186 -26.65 15.94 -31.37
C VAL A 186 -26.94 14.90 -32.47
N TRP A 187 -26.08 13.88 -32.59
CA TRP A 187 -26.23 12.81 -33.56
C TRP A 187 -27.35 11.83 -33.23
N ARG A 188 -27.60 11.55 -31.93
CA ARG A 188 -28.78 10.78 -31.47
C ARG A 188 -30.10 11.41 -31.94
N ARG A 189 -30.15 12.75 -32.01
CA ARG A 189 -31.32 13.49 -32.51
C ARG A 189 -31.42 13.55 -34.04
N ARG A 190 -30.34 13.32 -34.77
CA ARG A 190 -30.25 13.46 -36.24
C ARG A 190 -30.09 12.14 -37.01
N GLY A 191 -30.22 10.99 -36.35
CA GLY A 191 -30.34 9.68 -37.00
C GLY A 191 -29.11 9.20 -37.78
N ARG A 192 -27.95 9.84 -37.61
CA ARG A 192 -26.69 9.41 -38.24
C ARG A 192 -25.68 9.13 -37.13
N VAL A 193 -25.02 7.97 -37.16
CA VAL A 193 -24.09 7.58 -36.10
C VAL A 193 -22.67 7.78 -36.61
N GLY A 194 -22.02 8.85 -36.15
CA GLY A 194 -20.60 9.10 -36.41
C GLY A 194 -19.75 8.44 -35.33
N TRP A 195 -19.13 7.30 -35.63
CA TRP A 195 -18.15 6.66 -34.76
C TRP A 195 -16.74 7.14 -35.14
N ARG A 196 -15.95 7.63 -34.18
CA ARG A 196 -14.50 7.75 -34.30
C ARG A 196 -13.84 6.89 -33.22
N PRO A 197 -12.63 6.35 -33.47
CA PRO A 197 -11.89 5.63 -32.43
C PRO A 197 -11.61 6.58 -31.27
N ALA A 198 -12.12 6.24 -30.08
CA ALA A 198 -11.83 7.03 -28.89
C ALA A 198 -10.38 6.78 -28.46
N ALA A 199 -9.79 7.77 -27.78
CA ALA A 199 -8.53 7.62 -27.08
C ALA A 199 -8.54 6.34 -26.22
N PRO A 200 -7.39 5.66 -26.02
CA PRO A 200 -7.35 4.34 -25.37
C PRO A 200 -7.93 4.42 -23.95
N LEU A 201 -9.19 3.99 -23.81
CA LEU A 201 -9.97 4.11 -22.57
C LEU A 201 -9.67 3.00 -21.56
N CYS A 202 -8.89 1.99 -21.93
CA CYS A 202 -8.52 0.90 -21.04
C CYS A 202 -7.05 0.56 -21.23
N THR A 203 -6.17 1.22 -20.46
CA THR A 203 -4.85 0.69 -20.13
C THR A 203 -5.06 -0.21 -18.92
N PHE A 204 -5.14 -1.52 -19.13
CA PHE A 204 -5.02 -2.47 -18.02
C PHE A 204 -3.51 -2.71 -17.80
N TRP A 205 -3.01 -2.22 -16.65
CA TRP A 205 -1.67 -2.36 -16.05
C TRP A 205 -0.61 -1.31 -16.40
#